data_AF-A0A7J9MGV5-F1
#
_entry.id   AF-A0A7J9MGV5-F1
#
_cell.length_a   1.000
_cell.length_b   1.000
_cell.length_c   1.000
_cell.angle_alpha   90.00
_cell.angle_beta   90.00
_cell.angle_gamma   90.00
#
_symmetry.space_group_name_H-M   'P 1'
#
loop_
_entity.id
_entity.type
_entity.pdbx_description
1 polymer ?
#
loop_
_entity_poly.entity_id
_entity_poly.type
_entity_poly.pdbx_seq_one_letter_code
_entity_poly.pdbx_strand_id
1 'polypeptide(L)' 'MGHALATEGGFCTGSARVIDHQRLSSSGYVFSASLPPYLASAAITAIDILEQNPDLTSKLKENIAILWKGWF' A
#
# COMPACT_ATOMS: atom_id res chain seq x y z
N MET A 1 2.02 -4.63 -0.12
CA MET A 1 0.72 -4.28 0.50
C MET A 1 0.52 -4.96 1.87
N GLY A 2 1.37 -5.94 2.26
CA GLY A 2 1.26 -6.72 3.52
C GLY A 2 1.49 -6.02 4.86
N HIS A 3 1.42 -4.68 4.89
CA HIS A 3 1.56 -3.90 6.12
C HIS A 3 0.25 -3.15 6.38
N ALA A 4 0.25 -1.82 6.20
CA ALA A 4 -0.90 -0.96 6.47
C ALA A 4 -2.19 -1.34 5.71
N LEU A 5 -2.09 -2.03 4.56
CA LEU A 5 -3.25 -2.42 3.75
C LEU A 5 -3.79 -3.83 4.06
N ALA A 6 -3.19 -4.55 5.02
CA ALA A 6 -3.65 -5.86 5.50
C ALA A 6 -3.97 -6.90 4.40
N THR A 7 -3.21 -6.89 3.30
CA THR A 7 -3.40 -7.76 2.12
C THR A 7 -2.05 -8.10 1.48
N GLU A 8 -1.99 -9.06 0.56
CA GLU A 8 -0.75 -9.45 -0.11
C GLU A 8 -0.53 -8.74 -1.45
N GLY A 9 0.68 -8.83 -2.00
CA GLY A 9 1.05 -8.24 -3.29
C GLY A 9 1.74 -6.88 -3.17
N GLY A 10 1.93 -6.22 -4.31
CA GLY A 10 2.62 -4.93 -4.42
C GLY A 10 2.12 -4.11 -5.59
N PHE A 11 2.35 -2.81 -5.54
CA PHE A 11 2.09 -1.89 -6.64
C PHE A 11 3.25 -0.90 -6.77
N CYS A 12 3.36 -0.28 -7.94
CA CYS A 12 4.24 0.86 -8.19
C CYS A 12 3.44 1.94 -8.90
N THR A 13 3.88 3.20 -8.76
CA THR A 13 3.24 4.35 -9.41
C THR A 13 4.30 5.15 -10.15
N GLY A 14 3.89 5.82 -11.22
CA GLY A 14 4.79 6.58 -12.09
C GLY A 14 4.04 7.14 -13.28
N SER A 15 4.76 7.83 -14.17
CA SER A 15 4.19 8.28 -15.44
C SER A 15 3.73 7.11 -16.30
N ALA A 16 2.73 7.32 -17.17
CA ALA A 16 2.23 6.29 -18.09
C ALA A 16 3.37 5.58 -18.85
N ARG A 17 4.32 6.35 -19.40
CA ARG A 17 5.50 5.81 -20.09
C ARG A 17 6.33 4.85 -19.24
N VAL A 18 6.51 5.15 -17.95
CA VAL A 18 7.28 4.30 -17.03
C VAL A 18 6.49 3.04 -16.70
N ILE A 19 5.20 3.16 -16.44
CA ILE A 19 4.33 2.02 -16.15
C ILE A 19 4.21 1.08 -17.35
N ASP A 20 4.05 1.61 -18.57
CA ASP A 20 3.99 0.82 -19.80
C ASP A 20 5.29 0.04 -20.03
N HIS A 21 6.43 0.71 -19.82
CA HIS A 21 7.74 0.05 -19.87
C HIS A 21 7.85 -1.06 -18.82
N GLN A 22 7.47 -0.81 -17.56
CA GLN A 22 7.51 -1.81 -16.49
C GLN A 22 6.58 -3.00 -16.76
N ARG A 23 5.37 -2.77 -17.29
CA ARG A 23 4.42 -3.84 -17.62
C ARG A 23 4.96 -4.81 -18.67
N LEU A 24 5.74 -4.31 -19.64
CA LEU A 24 6.28 -5.12 -20.73
C LEU A 24 7.67 -5.69 -20.41
N SER A 25 8.48 -4.99 -19.60
CA SER A 25 9.88 -5.33 -19.37
C SER A 25 10.18 -5.95 -18.00
N SER A 26 9.24 -5.89 -17.04
CA SER A 26 9.44 -6.50 -15.72
C SER A 26 9.17 -8.01 -15.76
N SER A 27 10.23 -8.80 -15.62
CA SER A 27 10.12 -10.26 -15.51
C SER A 27 9.21 -10.69 -14.35
N GLY A 28 9.28 -10.00 -13.21
CA GLY A 28 8.42 -10.28 -12.05
C GLY A 28 6.94 -9.94 -12.26
N TYR A 29 6.61 -9.11 -13.25
CA TYR A 29 5.22 -8.82 -13.63
C TYR A 29 4.72 -9.78 -14.72
N VAL A 30 5.55 -10.07 -15.73
CA VAL A 30 5.18 -10.89 -16.90
C VAL A 30 5.10 -12.38 -16.57
N PHE A 31 6.04 -12.90 -15.79
CA PHE A 31 6.16 -14.33 -15.50
C PHE A 31 5.62 -14.71 -14.12
N SER A 32 4.62 -13.97 -13.65
CA SER A 32 3.94 -14.20 -12.38
C SER A 32 2.43 -14.25 -12.56
N ALA A 33 1.73 -14.99 -11.69
CA ALA A 33 0.27 -15.00 -11.68
C ALA A 33 -0.28 -13.66 -11.18
N SER A 34 -1.45 -13.28 -11.69
CA SER A 34 -2.17 -12.12 -11.17
C SER A 34 -2.62 -12.33 -9.73
N LEU A 35 -2.75 -11.23 -8.98
CA LEU A 35 -3.27 -11.24 -7.62
C LEU A 35 -4.71 -11.78 -7.59
N PRO A 36 -5.07 -12.69 -6.66
CA PRO A 36 -6.46 -13.08 -6.43
C PRO A 36 -7.40 -11.88 -6.26
N PRO A 37 -8.61 -11.89 -6.86
CA PRO A 37 -9.52 -10.74 -6.84
C PRO A 37 -9.87 -10.22 -5.44
N TYR A 38 -10.00 -11.11 -4.45
CA TYR A 38 -10.34 -10.71 -3.08
C TYR A 38 -9.21 -9.91 -2.41
N LEU A 39 -7.93 -10.21 -2.71
CA LEU A 39 -6.79 -9.47 -2.19
C LEU A 39 -6.70 -8.07 -2.80
N ALA A 40 -7.00 -7.95 -4.10
CA ALA A 40 -7.09 -6.66 -4.77
C ALA A 40 -8.24 -5.81 -4.19
N SER A 41 -9.42 -6.41 -3.99
CA SER A 41 -10.55 -5.72 -3.36
C SER A 41 -10.22 -5.26 -1.94
N ALA A 42 -9.57 -6.09 -1.13
CA ALA A 42 -9.14 -5.71 0.21
C ALA A 42 -8.16 -4.52 0.20
N ALA A 43 -7.23 -4.50 -0.76
CA ALA A 43 -6.30 -3.38 -0.92
C ALA A 43 -7.02 -2.06 -1.26
N ILE A 44 -7.98 -2.11 -2.19
CA ILE A 44 -8.78 -0.94 -2.60
C ILE A 44 -9.57 -0.43 -1.39
N THR A 45 -10.31 -1.31 -0.71
CA THR A 45 -11.08 -0.93 0.48
C THR A 45 -10.21 -0.34 1.59
N ALA A 46 -9.01 -0.90 1.81
CA ALA A 46 -8.08 -0.36 2.81
C ALA A 46 -7.59 1.05 2.44
N ILE A 47 -7.33 1.32 1.17
CA ILE A 47 -6.98 2.67 0.68
C ILE A 47 -8.16 3.62 0.89
N ASP A 48 -9.37 3.22 0.51
CA ASP A 48 -10.59 4.04 0.68
C ASP A 48 -10.81 4.40 2.16
N ILE A 49 -10.62 3.45 3.08
CA ILE A 49 -10.72 3.70 4.52
C ILE A 49 -9.67 4.71 4.98
N LEU A 50 -8.43 4.60 4.51
CA LEU A 50 -7.35 5.51 4.87
C LEU A 50 -7.61 6.94 4.35
N GLU A 51 -8.14 7.08 3.14
CA GLU A 51 -8.49 8.38 2.55
C GLU A 51 -9.68 9.03 3.26
N GLN A 52 -10.69 8.24 3.63
CA GLN A 52 -11.90 8.74 4.30
C GLN A 52 -11.69 9.06 5.79
N ASN A 53 -10.67 8.48 6.44
CA ASN A 53 -10.44 8.60 7.87
C ASN A 53 -9.02 9.13 8.19
N PRO A 54 -8.71 10.41 7.88
CA PRO A 54 -7.38 10.99 8.11
C PRO A 54 -6.92 10.91 9.57
N ASP A 55 -7.87 10.91 10.51
CA ASP A 55 -7.63 10.79 11.96
C ASP A 55 -6.87 9.51 12.34
N LEU A 56 -6.97 8.43 11.56
CA LEU A 56 -6.20 7.21 11.78
C LEU A 56 -4.68 7.49 11.74
N THR A 57 -4.23 8.29 10.77
CA THR A 57 -2.82 8.67 10.65
C THR A 57 -2.41 9.74 11.66
N SER A 58 -3.31 10.65 12.03
CA SER A 58 -3.06 11.63 13.10
C SER A 58 -2.83 10.93 14.44
N LYS A 59 -3.72 10.00 14.81
CA LYS A 59 -3.60 9.21 16.05
C LYS A 59 -2.36 8.33 16.07
N LEU A 60 -1.98 7.74 14.94
CA LEU A 60 -0.72 6.99 14.82
C LEU A 60 0.49 7.87 15.16
N LYS A 61 0.55 9.09 14.61
CA LYS A 61 1.65 10.04 14.89
C LYS A 61 1.68 10.49 16.35
N GLU A 62 0.53 10.73 16.95
CA GLU A 62 0.42 11.05 18.38
C GLU A 62 0.96 9.92 19.26
N ASN A 63 0.56 8.68 18.99
CA ASN A 63 1.05 7.50 19.72
C ASN A 63 2.57 7.33 19.57
N ILE A 64 3.11 7.56 18.37
CA ILE A 64 4.56 7.53 18.13
C ILE A 64 5.26 8.60 18.97
N ALA A 65 4.72 9.83 19.03
CA ALA A 65 5.31 10.92 19.80
C ALA A 65 5.27 10.65 21.31
N ILE A 66 4.20 10.05 21.82
CA ILE A 66 4.10 9.62 23.23
C ILE A 66 5.18 8.58 23.53
N LEU A 67 5.31 7.56 22.69
CA LEU A 67 6.30 6.49 22.89
C LEU A 67 7.73 7.04 22.83
N TRP A 68 8.01 7.95 21.90
CA TRP A 68 9.33 8.56 21.76
C TRP A 68 9.69 9.44 22.97
N LYS A 69 8.75 10.26 23.46
CA LYS A 69 8.95 11.09 24.66
C LYS A 69 9.03 10.28 25.96
N GLY A 70 8.37 9.13 26.05
CA GLY A 70 8.43 8.27 27.25
C GLY A 70 9.69 7.41 27.33
N TRP A 71 10.46 7.34 26.24
CA TRP A 71 11.72 6.59 26.16
C TRP A 71 12.96 7.42 26.49
N PHE A 72 12.85 8.75 26.48
CA PHE A 72 13.89 9.71 26.88
C PHE A 72 13.42 10.51 28.11
#